data_AF-A0A966JUB9-F1
#
_entry.id   AF-A0A966JUB9-F1
#
_cell.length_a   1.000
_cell.length_b   1.000
_cell.length_c   1.000
_cell.angle_alpha   90.00
_cell.angle_beta   90.00
_cell.angle_gamma   90.00
#
_symmetry.space_group_name_H-M   'P 1'
#
loop_
_entity.id
_entity.type
_entity.pdbx_description
1 polymer ?
#
loop_
_entity_poly.entity_id
_entity_poly.type
_entity_poly.pdbx_seq_one_letter_code
_entity_poly.pdbx_strand_id
1 'polypeptide(L)'
;MMPESDSPQHPGRSQSSHPTLRPGQPRRPRTHGVLLGVNLLLALLLIVVGVIVIWANVKVGDRLVVSIDGVGATDTPNTDSAESDSNSWNYDTSTLRAKNFLLTGSDNGACPTKGDGTSGGIGDRSTFGERSDTIMVLRVDPVANDVIVLSFPRDLWVKIAGTTRQARINSAFDSKDPSRLIRTIDENFGVPVDHYVNVNLCAFKEIVDSVGGVKIPFANRTKDDKVGFRETGPGCVELRGSQALAYVRSRAGYQYFDETKQKWVSDPTGDIGRINRQQDFLRRSMQRALDRGTSNPATANALLNVALKRVITDDRITPRDLLSLAQAMRSLDTQGVDSYTIEWSMRRIGGESVLLPITDTDSMKAIFALFTGNAQMSGEQTSGEQDTSAPARQATAGIAAYAGELPLMSVLLDALALRTAADDTSTTIPGARPTQDRLGVFPPNDPSCR
;
A
#
# COMPACT_ATOMS: atom_id res chain seq x y z
N MET A 1 32.28 -122.61 -18.02
CA MET A 1 33.51 -122.64 -18.83
C MET A 1 34.53 -121.71 -18.21
N MET A 2 35.69 -122.23 -17.80
CA MET A 2 36.96 -121.49 -17.71
C MET A 2 37.64 -121.49 -19.10
N PRO A 3 38.83 -120.88 -19.35
CA PRO A 3 39.62 -119.82 -18.66
C PRO A 3 39.92 -118.64 -19.64
N GLU A 4 40.70 -117.57 -19.37
CA GLU A 4 42.18 -117.45 -19.48
C GLU A 4 42.58 -115.97 -19.19
N SER A 5 43.37 -115.68 -18.14
CA SER A 5 44.78 -115.20 -18.16
C SER A 5 45.12 -114.08 -19.17
N ASP A 6 45.45 -112.87 -18.69
CA ASP A 6 46.84 -112.39 -18.54
C ASP A 6 46.96 -110.98 -17.87
N SER A 7 48.04 -110.76 -17.12
CA SER A 7 48.55 -109.48 -16.56
C SER A 7 49.65 -108.90 -17.50
N PRO A 8 50.33 -107.72 -17.29
CA PRO A 8 50.41 -106.84 -16.10
C PRO A 8 50.50 -105.29 -16.32
N GLN A 9 50.35 -104.57 -15.19
CA GLN A 9 50.98 -103.30 -14.73
C GLN A 9 51.20 -102.07 -15.65
N HIS A 10 50.62 -100.93 -15.23
CA HIS A 10 51.33 -99.63 -15.14
C HIS A 10 50.68 -98.69 -14.09
N PRO A 11 51.45 -98.00 -13.22
CA PRO A 11 50.92 -97.05 -12.24
C PRO A 11 51.00 -95.61 -12.78
N GLY A 12 49.93 -94.82 -12.61
CA GLY A 12 49.93 -93.46 -13.13
C GLY A 12 48.81 -92.56 -12.64
N ARG A 13 49.09 -91.85 -11.54
CA ARG A 13 48.78 -90.43 -11.33
C ARG A 13 47.32 -90.01 -11.05
N SER A 14 47.14 -89.63 -9.79
CA SER A 14 46.18 -88.64 -9.24
C SER A 14 45.71 -87.57 -10.23
N GLN A 15 44.39 -87.43 -10.39
CA GLN A 15 43.75 -86.17 -10.76
C GLN A 15 42.53 -85.91 -9.87
N SER A 16 42.66 -84.84 -9.09
CA SER A 16 41.66 -84.20 -8.27
C SER A 16 40.52 -83.59 -9.10
N SER A 17 39.32 -83.71 -8.57
CA SER A 17 38.06 -83.14 -9.05
C SER A 17 38.11 -81.61 -9.23
N HIS A 18 37.73 -81.14 -10.43
CA HIS A 18 37.42 -79.74 -10.71
C HIS A 18 35.97 -79.41 -10.33
N PRO A 19 35.70 -78.32 -9.59
CA PRO A 19 34.35 -77.81 -9.41
C PRO A 19 33.94 -76.95 -10.63
N THR A 20 32.74 -77.20 -11.15
CA THR A 20 32.10 -76.44 -12.24
C THR A 20 31.72 -75.03 -11.77
N LEU A 21 32.38 -74.01 -12.32
CA LEU A 21 32.04 -72.60 -12.12
C LEU A 21 30.74 -72.25 -12.86
N ARG A 22 29.75 -71.71 -12.13
CA ARG A 22 28.55 -71.10 -12.70
C ARG A 22 28.93 -69.89 -13.56
N PRO A 23 28.31 -69.67 -14.74
CA PRO A 23 28.58 -68.49 -15.55
C PRO A 23 28.18 -67.20 -14.80
N GLY A 24 29.13 -66.28 -14.66
CA GLY A 24 28.96 -65.01 -13.97
C GLY A 24 27.94 -64.12 -14.67
N GLN A 25 27.00 -63.57 -13.91
CA GLN A 25 26.09 -62.53 -14.40
C GLN A 25 26.91 -61.35 -14.97
N PRO A 26 26.54 -60.80 -16.14
CA PRO A 26 27.24 -59.66 -16.71
C PRO A 26 27.17 -58.46 -15.75
N ARG A 27 28.36 -57.96 -15.35
CA ARG A 27 28.48 -56.75 -14.53
C ARG A 27 27.88 -55.57 -15.30
N ARG A 28 26.75 -55.04 -14.82
CA ARG A 28 26.11 -53.86 -15.42
C ARG A 28 27.11 -52.68 -15.45
N PRO A 29 27.21 -51.92 -16.55
CA PRO A 29 28.11 -50.77 -16.65
C PRO A 29 27.78 -49.73 -15.56
N ARG A 30 28.80 -49.20 -14.88
CA ARG A 30 28.66 -48.20 -13.81
C ARG A 30 27.90 -46.94 -14.25
N THR A 31 27.87 -46.66 -15.55
CA THR A 31 27.13 -45.54 -16.17
C THR A 31 25.62 -45.65 -15.99
N HIS A 32 25.04 -46.86 -15.92
CA HIS A 32 23.61 -47.03 -15.66
C HIS A 32 23.21 -46.67 -14.22
N GLY A 33 24.11 -46.89 -13.25
CA GLY A 33 23.88 -46.49 -11.86
C GLY A 33 23.89 -44.98 -11.68
N VAL A 34 24.78 -44.29 -12.40
CA VAL A 34 24.85 -42.82 -12.41
C VAL A 34 23.61 -42.22 -13.06
N LEU A 35 23.20 -42.72 -14.22
CA LEU A 35 22.00 -42.22 -14.94
C LEU A 35 20.72 -42.46 -14.13
N LEU A 36 20.60 -43.61 -13.47
CA LEU A 36 19.49 -43.90 -12.56
C LEU A 36 19.47 -42.94 -11.36
N GLY A 37 20.65 -42.66 -10.77
CA GLY A 37 20.77 -41.70 -9.67
C GLY A 37 20.35 -40.28 -10.06
N VAL A 38 20.74 -39.82 -11.26
CA VAL A 38 20.34 -38.51 -11.79
C VAL A 38 18.84 -38.44 -12.03
N ASN A 39 18.24 -39.48 -12.64
CA ASN A 39 16.79 -39.52 -12.88
C ASN A 39 15.98 -39.54 -11.58
N LEU A 40 16.45 -40.26 -10.56
CA LEU A 40 15.82 -40.28 -9.24
C LEU A 40 15.92 -38.93 -8.53
N LEU A 41 17.07 -38.24 -8.64
CA LEU A 41 17.24 -36.89 -8.11
C LEU A 41 16.28 -35.91 -8.80
N LEU A 42 16.17 -35.98 -10.13
CA LEU A 42 15.28 -35.12 -10.91
C LEU A 42 13.80 -35.36 -10.55
N ALA A 43 13.39 -36.63 -10.41
CA ALA A 43 12.04 -36.99 -10.00
C ALA A 43 11.74 -36.48 -8.58
N LEU A 44 12.68 -36.59 -7.65
CA LEU A 44 12.53 -36.07 -6.29
C LEU A 44 12.42 -34.54 -6.28
N LEU A 45 13.21 -33.83 -7.08
CA LEU A 45 13.09 -32.39 -7.28
C LEU A 45 11.71 -32.00 -7.82
N LEU A 46 11.20 -32.71 -8.83
CA LEU A 46 9.87 -32.45 -9.39
C LEU A 46 8.74 -32.70 -8.38
N ILE A 47 8.85 -33.74 -7.55
CA ILE A 47 7.91 -34.01 -6.46
C ILE A 47 7.98 -32.90 -5.41
N VAL A 48 9.17 -32.47 -5.03
CA VAL A 48 9.34 -31.35 -4.08
C VAL A 48 8.73 -30.07 -4.63
N VAL A 49 8.96 -29.75 -5.92
CA VAL A 49 8.33 -28.60 -6.59
C VAL A 49 6.81 -28.76 -6.62
N GLY A 50 6.28 -29.94 -6.97
CA GLY A 50 4.86 -30.22 -6.96
C GLY A 50 4.23 -30.04 -5.58
N VAL A 51 4.88 -30.51 -4.52
CA VAL A 51 4.46 -30.30 -3.13
C VAL A 51 4.51 -28.82 -2.75
N ILE A 52 5.54 -28.07 -3.18
CA ILE A 52 5.63 -26.62 -2.95
C ILE A 52 4.49 -25.89 -3.65
N VAL A 53 4.16 -26.25 -4.91
CA VAL A 53 3.05 -25.66 -5.66
C VAL A 53 1.70 -25.98 -5.02
N ILE A 54 1.49 -27.24 -4.61
CA ILE A 54 0.27 -27.63 -3.89
C ILE A 54 0.17 -26.89 -2.56
N TRP A 55 1.26 -26.81 -1.79
CA TRP A 55 1.31 -26.07 -0.53
C TRP A 55 1.03 -24.58 -0.73
N ALA A 56 1.60 -23.96 -1.77
CA ALA A 56 1.33 -22.58 -2.13
C ALA A 56 -0.14 -22.38 -2.52
N ASN A 57 -0.72 -23.30 -3.31
CA ASN A 57 -2.10 -23.23 -3.75
C ASN A 57 -3.10 -23.41 -2.59
N VAL A 58 -2.83 -24.34 -1.67
CA VAL A 58 -3.62 -24.51 -0.42
C VAL A 58 -3.55 -23.24 0.43
N LYS A 59 -2.35 -22.65 0.57
CA LYS A 59 -2.14 -21.44 1.36
C LYS A 59 -2.79 -20.20 0.75
N VAL A 60 -2.93 -20.14 -0.58
CA VAL A 60 -3.71 -19.11 -1.28
C VAL A 60 -5.21 -19.26 -0.99
N GLY A 61 -5.70 -20.48 -0.76
CA GLY A 61 -7.09 -20.75 -0.36
C GLY A 61 -7.44 -20.30 1.07
N ASP A 62 -6.45 -20.17 1.95
CA ASP A 62 -6.62 -19.73 3.34
C ASP A 62 -6.72 -18.19 3.51
N ARG A 63 -6.76 -17.45 2.41
CA ARG A 63 -6.84 -15.98 2.43
C ARG A 63 -8.17 -15.50 2.99
N LEU A 64 -8.13 -14.42 3.76
CA LEU A 64 -9.33 -13.75 4.23
C LEU A 64 -9.89 -12.90 3.08
N VAL A 65 -10.96 -13.37 2.44
CA VAL A 65 -11.57 -12.68 1.30
C VAL A 65 -13.03 -12.35 1.53
N VAL A 66 -13.42 -11.16 1.08
CA VAL A 66 -14.79 -10.66 1.07
C VAL A 66 -15.22 -10.31 -0.36
N SER A 67 -16.51 -10.38 -0.66
CA SER A 67 -17.00 -10.00 -1.98
C SER A 67 -17.37 -8.52 -2.06
N ILE A 68 -17.05 -7.90 -3.20
CA ILE A 68 -17.46 -6.53 -3.54
C ILE A 68 -18.37 -6.49 -4.78
N ASP A 69 -18.96 -7.63 -5.14
CA ASP A 69 -19.85 -7.74 -6.29
C ASP A 69 -21.16 -6.95 -6.09
N GLY A 70 -21.51 -6.15 -7.10
CA GLY A 70 -22.67 -5.27 -7.09
C GLY A 70 -22.42 -3.84 -6.59
N VAL A 71 -21.17 -3.45 -6.30
CA VAL A 71 -20.81 -2.09 -5.91
C VAL A 71 -19.83 -1.46 -6.90
N GLY A 72 -20.24 -0.37 -7.57
CA GLY A 72 -19.34 0.57 -8.23
C GLY A 72 -18.55 0.09 -9.46
N ALA A 73 -18.88 -1.05 -10.08
CA ALA A 73 -18.17 -1.53 -11.26
C ALA A 73 -18.45 -0.61 -12.48
N THR A 74 -17.50 0.25 -12.81
CA THR A 74 -17.35 0.83 -14.16
C THR A 74 -16.54 -0.08 -15.09
N ASP A 75 -15.94 -1.15 -14.54
CA ASP A 75 -15.37 -2.22 -15.34
C ASP A 75 -16.50 -3.17 -15.76
N THR A 76 -16.96 -3.03 -17.02
CA THR A 76 -17.44 -4.19 -17.77
C THR A 76 -16.38 -5.28 -17.62
N PRO A 77 -16.74 -6.56 -17.38
CA PRO A 77 -15.77 -7.63 -17.37
C PRO A 77 -15.09 -7.63 -18.73
N ASN A 78 -13.89 -7.06 -18.77
CA ASN A 78 -13.00 -7.28 -19.89
C ASN A 78 -12.74 -8.77 -19.78
N THR A 79 -13.30 -9.53 -20.71
CA THR A 79 -12.86 -10.87 -21.02
C THR A 79 -11.34 -10.79 -21.11
N ASP A 80 -10.66 -11.19 -20.03
CA ASP A 80 -9.26 -11.56 -20.05
C ASP A 80 -9.19 -12.60 -21.16
N SER A 81 -8.80 -12.12 -22.34
CA SER A 81 -8.49 -12.98 -23.44
C SER A 81 -7.38 -13.84 -22.89
N ALA A 82 -7.69 -15.14 -22.74
CA ALA A 82 -6.79 -16.15 -22.21
C ALA A 82 -5.41 -15.98 -22.84
N GLU A 83 -4.53 -15.25 -22.16
CA GLU A 83 -3.19 -14.99 -22.65
C GLU A 83 -2.32 -16.14 -22.17
N SER A 84 -1.75 -16.78 -23.17
CA SER A 84 -1.10 -18.09 -23.12
C SER A 84 -0.09 -18.22 -21.99
N ASP A 85 -0.15 -19.38 -21.33
CA ASP A 85 0.87 -19.98 -20.48
C ASP A 85 2.29 -19.59 -20.90
N SER A 86 2.86 -18.58 -20.23
CA SER A 86 4.31 -18.42 -20.18
C SER A 86 4.74 -18.41 -18.72
N ASN A 87 5.55 -19.42 -18.35
CA ASN A 87 6.20 -19.59 -17.05
C ASN A 87 7.28 -18.52 -16.79
N SER A 88 7.03 -17.27 -17.19
CA SER A 88 7.96 -16.15 -17.07
C SER A 88 7.65 -15.39 -15.78
N TRP A 89 8.65 -15.27 -14.90
CA TRP A 89 8.61 -14.40 -13.70
C TRP A 89 8.73 -12.91 -14.03
N ASN A 90 8.48 -12.53 -15.29
CA ASN A 90 8.41 -11.16 -15.76
C ASN A 90 6.96 -10.89 -16.15
N TYR A 91 6.19 -10.29 -15.22
CA TYR A 91 4.80 -9.92 -15.45
C TYR A 91 4.77 -8.67 -16.34
N ASP A 92 3.89 -8.63 -17.34
CA ASP A 92 3.71 -7.42 -18.14
C ASP A 92 3.03 -6.35 -17.28
N THR A 93 3.79 -5.32 -16.88
CA THR A 93 3.31 -4.22 -16.06
C THR A 93 2.77 -3.05 -16.88
N SER A 94 2.88 -3.08 -18.22
CA SER A 94 2.51 -1.97 -19.10
C SER A 94 0.99 -1.81 -19.29
N THR A 95 0.24 -2.86 -18.99
CA THR A 95 -1.23 -2.90 -19.08
C THR A 95 -1.93 -2.53 -17.78
N LEU A 96 -1.19 -2.41 -16.68
CA LEU A 96 -1.74 -2.07 -15.38
C LEU A 96 -2.27 -0.63 -15.40
N ARG A 97 -3.47 -0.43 -14.87
CA ARG A 97 -4.12 0.88 -14.77
C ARG A 97 -4.08 1.40 -13.34
N ALA A 98 -4.27 2.71 -13.19
CA ALA A 98 -4.46 3.30 -11.88
C ALA A 98 -5.71 2.73 -11.21
N LYS A 99 -5.59 2.30 -9.95
CA LYS A 99 -6.66 1.68 -9.18
C LYS A 99 -6.77 2.29 -7.77
N ASN A 100 -8.00 2.40 -7.26
CA ASN A 100 -8.33 2.90 -5.94
C ASN A 100 -8.52 1.76 -4.95
N PHE A 101 -7.66 1.69 -3.94
CA PHE A 101 -7.70 0.74 -2.84
C PHE A 101 -8.28 1.40 -1.59
N LEU A 102 -9.47 0.97 -1.15
CA LEU A 102 -10.03 1.35 0.15
C LEU A 102 -9.30 0.57 1.25
N LEU A 103 -8.42 1.27 1.97
CA LEU A 103 -7.72 0.78 3.14
C LEU A 103 -8.51 1.13 4.40
N THR A 104 -8.82 0.12 5.21
CA THR A 104 -9.49 0.29 6.49
C THR A 104 -8.73 -0.35 7.65
N GLY A 105 -8.75 0.32 8.80
CA GLY A 105 -8.21 -0.22 10.06
C GLY A 105 -9.33 -0.73 10.96
N SER A 106 -9.24 -1.96 11.45
CA SER A 106 -10.22 -2.55 12.38
C SER A 106 -9.65 -2.85 13.77
N ASP A 107 -10.46 -2.59 14.79
CA ASP A 107 -10.21 -3.03 16.16
C ASP A 107 -11.24 -4.11 16.52
N ASN A 108 -10.87 -5.36 16.25
CA ASN A 108 -11.67 -6.53 16.61
C ASN A 108 -11.42 -7.02 18.04
N GLY A 109 -10.69 -6.26 18.86
CA GLY A 109 -10.35 -6.62 20.25
C GLY A 109 -9.43 -7.83 20.41
N ALA A 110 -8.98 -8.47 19.32
CA ALA A 110 -8.34 -9.78 19.35
C ALA A 110 -6.82 -9.76 19.52
N CYS A 111 -6.20 -8.59 19.71
CA CYS A 111 -4.73 -8.45 19.75
C CYS A 111 -4.10 -7.66 20.90
N PRO A 112 -4.58 -7.71 22.15
CA PRO A 112 -3.87 -7.07 23.25
C PRO A 112 -2.53 -7.78 23.49
N THR A 113 -1.42 -7.04 23.48
CA THR A 113 -0.16 -7.55 24.02
C THR A 113 -0.22 -7.43 25.53
N LYS A 114 -0.46 -8.55 26.23
CA LYS A 114 -0.42 -8.52 27.69
C LYS A 114 1.00 -8.18 28.15
N GLY A 115 1.15 -7.14 28.96
CA GLY A 115 2.38 -6.83 29.70
C GLY A 115 3.36 -5.82 29.08
N ASP A 116 3.10 -5.26 27.89
CA ASP A 116 4.01 -4.28 27.26
C ASP A 116 3.65 -2.80 27.54
N GLY A 117 2.58 -2.55 28.28
CA GLY A 117 2.12 -1.19 28.62
C GLY A 117 1.43 -0.43 27.48
N THR A 118 1.42 -0.95 26.24
CA THR A 118 0.87 -0.28 25.04
C THR A 118 -0.56 -0.69 24.67
N SER A 119 -1.16 -1.56 25.48
CA SER A 119 -2.54 -2.03 25.27
C SER A 119 -3.62 -1.01 25.70
N GLY A 120 -3.21 0.20 26.08
CA GLY A 120 -4.13 1.27 26.48
C GLY A 120 -5.22 1.53 25.43
N GLY A 121 -6.48 1.58 25.87
CA GLY A 121 -7.64 1.81 25.02
C GLY A 121 -8.01 0.68 24.04
N ILE A 122 -7.31 -0.47 24.07
CA ILE A 122 -7.74 -1.72 23.41
C ILE A 122 -8.63 -2.45 24.42
N GLY A 123 -9.93 -2.15 24.39
CA GLY A 123 -10.92 -2.79 25.27
C GLY A 123 -11.64 -3.94 24.57
N ASP A 124 -12.35 -4.77 25.34
CA ASP A 124 -13.32 -5.72 24.79
C ASP A 124 -14.43 -4.92 24.08
N ARG A 125 -14.47 -5.04 22.75
CA ARG A 125 -15.47 -4.41 21.88
C ARG A 125 -16.45 -5.41 21.27
N SER A 126 -16.47 -6.65 21.75
CA SER A 126 -17.33 -7.72 21.23
C SER A 126 -18.83 -7.34 21.21
N THR A 127 -19.25 -6.40 22.06
CA THR A 127 -20.64 -5.95 22.21
C THR A 127 -20.99 -4.64 21.50
N PHE A 128 -20.02 -3.92 20.90
CA PHE A 128 -20.23 -2.55 20.40
C PHE A 128 -20.37 -2.41 18.87
N GLY A 129 -20.35 -3.53 18.14
CA GLY A 129 -20.27 -3.54 16.69
C GLY A 129 -18.89 -3.07 16.19
N GLU A 130 -18.49 -3.53 15.01
CA GLU A 130 -17.21 -3.15 14.44
C GLU A 130 -17.24 -1.67 14.00
N ARG A 131 -16.18 -0.92 14.28
CA ARG A 131 -16.00 0.45 13.79
C ARG A 131 -14.59 0.61 13.29
N SER A 132 -14.45 1.28 12.14
CA SER A 132 -13.13 1.63 11.64
C SER A 132 -12.66 2.96 12.20
N ASP A 133 -11.43 2.98 12.69
CA ASP A 133 -10.75 4.19 13.14
C ASP A 133 -9.92 4.85 12.01
N THR A 134 -9.73 4.15 10.89
CA THR A 134 -8.92 4.57 9.75
C THR A 134 -9.65 4.20 8.47
N ILE A 135 -10.05 5.19 7.68
CA ILE A 135 -10.70 5.01 6.38
C ILE A 135 -9.90 5.85 5.39
N MET A 136 -9.20 5.19 4.47
CA MET A 136 -8.35 5.85 3.47
C MET A 136 -8.58 5.23 2.11
N VAL A 137 -8.57 6.03 1.05
CA VAL A 137 -8.46 5.54 -0.33
C VAL A 137 -7.05 5.83 -0.81
N LEU A 138 -6.35 4.79 -1.24
CA LEU A 138 -5.05 4.90 -1.90
C LEU A 138 -5.28 4.75 -3.39
N ARG A 139 -4.91 5.75 -4.17
CA ARG A 139 -4.85 5.59 -5.62
C ARG A 139 -3.44 5.22 -6.01
N VAL A 140 -3.28 4.07 -6.64
CA VAL A 140 -1.98 3.51 -7.02
C VAL A 140 -1.91 3.45 -8.53
N ASP A 141 -0.90 4.09 -9.11
CA ASP A 141 -0.62 4.05 -10.55
C ASP A 141 0.76 3.42 -10.79
N PRO A 142 0.78 2.15 -11.21
CA PRO A 142 2.01 1.43 -11.47
C PRO A 142 2.75 1.92 -12.72
N VAL A 143 2.08 2.58 -13.66
CA VAL A 143 2.71 3.15 -14.87
C VAL A 143 3.41 4.46 -14.53
N ALA A 144 2.74 5.34 -13.76
CA ALA A 144 3.35 6.57 -13.25
C ALA A 144 4.31 6.32 -12.08
N ASN A 145 4.35 5.10 -11.54
CA ASN A 145 5.10 4.71 -10.34
C ASN A 145 4.80 5.63 -9.14
N ASP A 146 3.53 5.88 -8.90
CA ASP A 146 3.06 6.93 -8.00
C ASP A 146 1.86 6.48 -7.15
N VAL A 147 1.75 7.07 -5.96
CA VAL A 147 0.67 6.78 -5.01
C VAL A 147 0.23 8.07 -4.35
N ILE A 148 -1.08 8.26 -4.26
CA ILE A 148 -1.70 9.33 -3.45
C ILE A 148 -2.70 8.74 -2.47
N VAL A 149 -2.88 9.41 -1.34
CA VAL A 149 -3.75 8.94 -0.23
C VAL A 149 -4.81 9.98 0.09
N LEU A 150 -6.07 9.57 0.20
CA LEU A 150 -7.16 10.40 0.69
C LEU A 150 -7.78 9.80 1.95
N SER A 151 -7.65 10.50 3.07
CA SER A 151 -8.24 10.11 4.35
C SER A 151 -9.66 10.64 4.49
N PHE A 152 -10.54 9.77 4.99
CA PHE A 152 -11.90 10.10 5.38
C PHE A 152 -11.99 10.08 6.91
N PRO A 153 -12.08 11.25 7.58
CA PRO A 153 -12.25 11.27 9.02
C PRO A 153 -13.45 10.43 9.46
N ARG A 154 -13.25 9.53 10.41
CA ARG A 154 -14.27 8.56 10.86
C ARG A 154 -15.58 9.19 11.36
N ASP A 155 -15.52 10.44 11.82
CA ASP A 155 -16.64 11.20 12.37
C ASP A 155 -17.31 12.13 11.31
N LEU A 156 -16.97 11.97 10.02
CA LEU A 156 -17.67 12.61 8.90
C LEU A 156 -19.15 12.26 8.91
N TRP A 157 -20.02 13.26 8.89
CA TRP A 157 -21.47 13.11 8.90
C TRP A 157 -21.99 13.08 7.46
N VAL A 158 -22.44 11.90 7.04
CA VAL A 158 -22.76 11.59 5.64
C VAL A 158 -24.07 10.79 5.55
N LYS A 159 -24.66 10.73 4.36
CA LYS A 159 -25.78 9.81 4.09
C LYS A 159 -25.24 8.39 4.01
N ILE A 160 -25.79 7.47 4.80
CA ILE A 160 -25.36 6.07 4.78
C ILE A 160 -26.06 5.32 3.65
N ALA A 161 -25.28 4.75 2.74
CA ALA A 161 -25.78 4.07 1.56
C ALA A 161 -26.75 2.93 1.91
N GLY A 162 -27.78 2.77 1.08
CA GLY A 162 -28.87 1.82 1.34
C GLY A 162 -29.83 2.23 2.46
N THR A 163 -29.71 3.45 2.99
CA THR A 163 -30.62 4.00 4.00
C THR A 163 -31.05 5.43 3.65
N THR A 164 -32.08 5.94 4.33
CA THR A 164 -32.48 7.36 4.26
C THR A 164 -31.83 8.21 5.36
N ARG A 165 -30.96 7.62 6.20
CA ARG A 165 -30.42 8.25 7.40
C ARG A 165 -29.04 8.85 7.15
N GLN A 166 -28.74 9.93 7.87
CA GLN A 166 -27.37 10.41 8.03
C GLN A 166 -26.77 9.89 9.33
N ALA A 167 -25.50 9.53 9.29
CA ALA A 167 -24.72 9.11 10.44
C ALA A 167 -23.23 9.41 10.21
N ARG A 168 -22.41 9.09 11.21
CA ARG A 168 -20.95 9.12 11.02
C ARG A 168 -20.52 8.03 10.04
N ILE A 169 -19.59 8.32 9.15
CA ILE A 169 -19.15 7.40 8.07
C ILE A 169 -18.65 6.07 8.63
N ASN A 170 -18.03 6.05 9.80
CA ASN A 170 -17.57 4.81 10.44
C ASN A 170 -18.69 3.83 10.82
N SER A 171 -19.95 4.28 10.85
CA SER A 171 -21.10 3.38 11.05
C SER A 171 -21.45 2.55 9.81
N ALA A 172 -20.92 2.92 8.64
CA ALA A 172 -21.06 2.14 7.41
C ALA A 172 -20.05 0.98 7.33
N PHE A 173 -19.09 0.91 8.25
CA PHE A 173 -18.01 -0.06 8.24
C PHE A 173 -18.44 -1.43 8.77
N ASP A 174 -18.07 -2.47 8.03
CA ASP A 174 -18.06 -3.87 8.43
C ASP A 174 -16.85 -4.51 7.72
N SER A 175 -15.95 -5.15 8.47
CA SER A 175 -14.75 -5.75 7.86
C SER A 175 -15.05 -6.94 6.94
N LYS A 176 -16.22 -7.57 7.11
CA LYS A 176 -16.66 -8.76 6.37
C LYS A 176 -17.65 -8.43 5.25
N ASP A 177 -18.23 -7.24 5.27
CA ASP A 177 -19.10 -6.71 4.21
C ASP A 177 -18.79 -5.21 3.96
N PRO A 178 -17.75 -4.89 3.18
CA PRO A 178 -17.35 -3.52 2.92
C PRO A 178 -18.31 -2.77 1.99
N SER A 179 -19.30 -3.44 1.40
CA SER A 179 -20.20 -2.92 0.36
C SER A 179 -20.88 -1.62 0.76
N ARG A 180 -21.35 -1.53 2.01
CA ARG A 180 -22.03 -0.32 2.52
C ARG A 180 -21.08 0.87 2.62
N LEU A 181 -19.86 0.65 3.11
CA LEU A 181 -18.87 1.72 3.23
C LEU A 181 -18.44 2.20 1.84
N ILE A 182 -18.16 1.27 0.92
CA ILE A 182 -17.77 1.61 -0.46
C ILE A 182 -18.85 2.46 -1.12
N ARG A 183 -20.11 2.01 -1.08
CA ARG A 183 -21.24 2.80 -1.63
C ARG A 183 -21.43 4.13 -0.92
N THR A 184 -21.17 4.20 0.38
CA THR A 184 -21.27 5.46 1.13
C THR A 184 -20.20 6.45 0.65
N ILE A 185 -18.99 5.98 0.35
CA ILE A 185 -17.94 6.83 -0.22
C ILE A 185 -18.33 7.31 -1.62
N ASP A 186 -18.80 6.40 -2.48
CA ASP A 186 -19.22 6.72 -3.84
C ASP A 186 -20.41 7.71 -3.86
N GLU A 187 -21.51 7.40 -3.15
CA GLU A 187 -22.72 8.24 -3.15
C GLU A 187 -22.51 9.65 -2.57
N ASN A 188 -21.54 9.85 -1.67
CA ASN A 188 -21.30 11.16 -1.04
C ASN A 188 -20.14 11.95 -1.65
N PHE A 189 -19.17 11.28 -2.29
CA PHE A 189 -17.93 11.92 -2.76
C PHE A 189 -17.60 11.61 -4.23
N GLY A 190 -18.30 10.67 -4.87
CA GLY A 190 -18.02 10.23 -6.25
C GLY A 190 -16.66 9.55 -6.41
N VAL A 191 -16.06 9.06 -5.32
CA VAL A 191 -14.76 8.39 -5.35
C VAL A 191 -14.98 6.89 -5.56
N PRO A 192 -14.61 6.32 -6.73
CA PRO A 192 -14.77 4.89 -6.97
C PRO A 192 -13.76 4.09 -6.14
N VAL A 193 -14.12 2.86 -5.80
CA VAL A 193 -13.22 1.91 -5.12
C VAL A 193 -13.15 0.66 -5.97
N ASP A 194 -11.96 0.33 -6.43
CA ASP A 194 -11.69 -0.88 -7.21
C ASP A 194 -11.44 -2.09 -6.30
N HIS A 195 -10.77 -1.84 -5.17
CA HIS A 195 -10.24 -2.85 -4.29
C HIS A 195 -10.41 -2.48 -2.82
N TYR A 196 -10.55 -3.48 -1.96
CA TYR A 196 -10.72 -3.34 -0.52
C TYR A 196 -9.61 -4.07 0.24
N VAL A 197 -9.07 -3.40 1.25
CA VAL A 197 -8.04 -3.94 2.14
C VAL A 197 -8.41 -3.59 3.58
N ASN A 198 -8.56 -4.60 4.44
CA ASN A 198 -8.72 -4.40 5.88
C ASN A 198 -7.50 -4.90 6.65
N VAL A 199 -6.97 -4.04 7.51
CA VAL A 199 -5.85 -4.35 8.41
C VAL A 199 -6.33 -4.23 9.84
N ASN A 200 -6.41 -5.36 10.55
CA ASN A 200 -6.67 -5.35 11.99
C ASN A 200 -5.40 -5.06 12.81
N LEU A 201 -5.57 -4.84 14.11
CA LEU A 201 -4.44 -4.54 15.01
C LEU A 201 -3.34 -5.63 15.03
N CYS A 202 -3.69 -6.92 14.89
CA CYS A 202 -2.69 -7.99 14.80
C CYS A 202 -1.90 -7.92 13.50
N ALA A 203 -2.61 -7.80 12.37
CA ALA A 203 -2.01 -7.68 11.05
C ALA A 203 -1.03 -6.51 11.03
N PHE A 204 -1.45 -5.34 11.55
CA PHE A 204 -0.60 -4.16 11.65
C PHE A 204 0.72 -4.45 12.39
N LYS A 205 0.64 -5.03 13.59
CA LYS A 205 1.83 -5.34 14.39
C LYS A 205 2.75 -6.33 13.69
N GLU A 206 2.20 -7.41 13.14
CA GLU A 206 2.96 -8.43 12.43
C GLU A 206 3.63 -7.87 11.16
N ILE A 207 2.97 -6.97 10.42
CA ILE A 207 3.56 -6.28 9.27
C ILE A 207 4.75 -5.43 9.71
N VAL A 208 4.57 -4.60 10.74
CA VAL A 208 5.63 -3.71 11.26
C VAL A 208 6.82 -4.52 11.77
N ASP A 209 6.58 -5.60 12.51
CA ASP A 209 7.65 -6.46 13.03
C ASP A 209 8.35 -7.24 11.90
N SER A 210 7.62 -7.65 10.86
CA SER A 210 8.20 -8.36 9.70
C SER A 210 9.20 -7.52 8.91
N VAL A 211 8.99 -6.20 8.85
CA VAL A 211 9.95 -5.26 8.25
C VAL A 211 11.05 -4.81 9.21
N GLY A 212 11.05 -5.35 10.43
CA GLY A 212 11.99 -5.00 11.48
C GLY A 212 11.79 -3.59 12.00
N GLY A 213 10.54 -3.17 12.21
CA GLY A 213 10.18 -1.85 12.73
C GLY A 213 10.20 -0.73 11.68
N VAL A 214 9.56 0.38 12.03
CA VAL A 214 9.44 1.60 11.21
C VAL A 214 10.04 2.78 11.96
N LYS A 215 10.96 3.50 11.31
CA LYS A 215 11.65 4.64 11.91
C LYS A 215 10.83 5.91 11.85
N ILE A 216 10.70 6.59 13.00
CA ILE A 216 9.97 7.84 13.16
C ILE A 216 10.90 8.88 13.80
N PRO A 217 11.08 10.07 13.17
CA PRO A 217 11.82 11.16 13.77
C PRO A 217 10.95 11.89 14.80
N PHE A 218 11.44 12.00 16.02
CA PHE A 218 10.84 12.80 17.06
C PHE A 218 11.66 14.07 17.29
N ALA A 219 11.01 15.23 17.16
CA ALA A 219 11.66 16.50 17.47
C ALA A 219 11.78 16.73 18.99
N ASN A 220 10.92 16.09 19.79
CA ASN A 220 10.84 16.26 21.24
C ASN A 220 10.45 14.94 21.90
N ARG A 221 10.67 14.86 23.21
CA ARG A 221 10.06 13.83 24.06
C ARG A 221 8.55 13.84 23.85
N THR A 222 7.97 12.66 23.67
CA THR A 222 6.56 12.52 23.27
C THR A 222 5.91 11.44 24.13
N LYS A 223 4.64 11.61 24.48
CA LYS A 223 3.87 10.55 25.16
C LYS A 223 2.38 10.64 24.86
N ASP A 224 1.70 9.53 25.06
CA ASP A 224 0.25 9.45 25.24
C ASP A 224 -0.05 8.36 26.27
N ASP A 225 -0.31 8.78 27.50
CA ASP A 225 -0.55 7.86 28.62
C ASP A 225 -1.86 7.05 28.43
N LYS A 226 -2.79 7.45 27.54
CA LYS A 226 -4.05 6.72 27.29
C LYS A 226 -3.84 5.46 26.45
N VAL A 227 -2.84 5.48 25.57
CA VAL A 227 -2.45 4.34 24.73
C VAL A 227 -1.12 3.72 25.17
N GLY A 228 -0.50 4.28 26.22
CA GLY A 228 0.78 3.80 26.75
C GLY A 228 1.97 4.10 25.84
N PHE A 229 1.87 5.13 25.00
CA PHE A 229 2.95 5.55 24.11
C PHE A 229 3.91 6.48 24.86
N ARG A 230 5.23 6.29 24.72
CA ARG A 230 6.24 7.16 25.33
C ARG A 230 7.58 7.06 24.60
N GLU A 231 8.10 8.22 24.21
CA GLU A 231 9.43 8.42 23.66
C GLU A 231 10.21 9.42 24.51
N THR A 232 11.40 9.00 24.95
CA THR A 232 12.15 9.67 26.02
C THR A 232 13.11 10.74 25.55
N GLY A 233 13.26 10.95 24.23
CA GLY A 233 14.16 11.94 23.68
C GLY A 233 13.86 12.26 22.22
N PRO A 234 14.44 13.36 21.70
CA PRO A 234 14.47 13.60 20.26
C PRO A 234 15.35 12.58 19.55
N GLY A 235 15.10 12.38 18.25
CA GLY A 235 15.91 11.52 17.40
C GLY A 235 15.09 10.58 16.54
N CYS A 236 15.79 9.75 15.77
CA CYS A 236 15.19 8.74 14.92
C CYS A 236 14.96 7.44 15.71
N VAL A 237 13.71 7.10 15.97
CA VAL A 237 13.35 5.93 16.78
C VAL A 237 12.72 4.85 15.91
N GLU A 238 13.22 3.62 15.98
CA GLU A 238 12.61 2.44 15.34
C GLU A 238 11.44 1.93 16.19
N LEU A 239 10.20 2.20 15.75
CA LEU A 239 8.99 1.71 16.40
C LEU A 239 8.68 0.28 15.94
N ARG A 240 8.58 -0.64 16.89
CA ARG A 240 8.11 -2.02 16.66
C ARG A 240 6.61 -2.14 16.85
N GLY A 241 6.02 -3.28 16.46
CA GLY A 241 4.58 -3.46 16.29
C GLY A 241 3.72 -2.81 17.37
N SER A 242 3.96 -3.13 18.64
CA SER A 242 3.22 -2.55 19.78
C SER A 242 3.40 -1.04 19.96
N GLN A 243 4.63 -0.53 19.88
CA GLN A 243 4.92 0.90 20.01
C GLN A 243 4.37 1.69 18.83
N ALA A 244 4.55 1.17 17.61
CA ALA A 244 3.99 1.71 16.38
C ALA A 244 2.46 1.76 16.46
N LEU A 245 1.84 0.72 17.02
CA LEU A 245 0.39 0.67 17.16
C LEU A 245 -0.10 1.72 18.17
N ALA A 246 0.59 1.87 19.30
CA ALA A 246 0.26 2.94 20.26
C ALA A 246 0.44 4.33 19.63
N TYR A 247 1.50 4.52 18.84
CA TYR A 247 1.78 5.77 18.14
C TYR A 247 0.66 6.18 17.18
N VAL A 248 0.26 5.29 16.25
CA VAL A 248 -0.77 5.57 15.24
C VAL A 248 -2.20 5.59 15.81
N ARG A 249 -2.40 5.06 17.02
CA ARG A 249 -3.67 5.13 17.77
C ARG A 249 -3.76 6.33 18.70
N SER A 250 -2.65 7.05 18.92
CA SER A 250 -2.65 8.22 19.79
C SER A 250 -3.53 9.33 19.23
N ARG A 251 -4.43 9.85 20.08
CA ARG A 251 -5.48 10.83 19.74
C ARG A 251 -5.35 12.08 20.62
N ALA A 252 -6.37 12.36 21.43
CA ALA A 252 -6.44 13.46 22.38
C ALA A 252 -5.58 13.26 23.64
N GLY A 253 -4.70 12.27 23.66
CA GLY A 253 -3.71 12.09 24.73
C GLY A 253 -2.29 12.42 24.28
N TYR A 254 -2.07 12.74 23.00
CA TYR A 254 -0.74 13.04 22.47
C TYR A 254 -0.19 14.33 23.08
N GLN A 255 0.99 14.24 23.67
CA GLN A 255 1.71 15.35 24.27
C GLN A 255 3.17 15.31 23.83
N TYR A 256 3.76 16.49 23.68
CA TYR A 256 5.20 16.65 23.51
C TYR A 256 5.76 17.55 24.61
N PHE A 257 7.02 17.35 24.97
CA PHE A 257 7.69 18.23 25.91
C PHE A 257 8.25 19.45 25.18
N ASP A 258 7.79 20.63 25.55
CA ASP A 258 8.31 21.91 25.05
C ASP A 258 9.53 22.29 25.90
N GLU A 259 10.73 22.10 25.36
CA GLU A 259 12.00 22.40 26.05
C GLU A 259 12.14 23.89 26.39
N THR A 260 11.54 24.81 25.63
CA THR A 260 11.59 26.24 25.95
C THR A 260 10.69 26.57 27.14
N LYS A 261 9.51 25.95 27.21
CA LYS A 261 8.53 26.18 28.29
C LYS A 261 8.69 25.23 29.48
N GLN A 262 9.60 24.25 29.39
CA GLN A 262 9.82 23.18 30.37
C GLN A 262 8.52 22.50 30.82
N LYS A 263 7.61 22.23 29.87
CA LYS A 263 6.30 21.63 30.16
C LYS A 263 5.81 20.70 29.06
N TRP A 264 4.97 19.74 29.44
CA TRP A 264 4.19 18.95 28.50
C TRP A 264 3.09 19.80 27.88
N VAL A 265 3.04 19.82 26.55
CA VAL A 265 2.02 20.51 25.74
C VAL A 265 1.18 19.46 25.03
N SER A 266 -0.14 19.57 25.15
CA SER A 266 -1.07 18.69 24.44
C SER A 266 -1.18 19.09 22.98
N ASP A 267 -1.20 18.12 22.08
CA ASP A 267 -1.66 18.31 20.71
C ASP A 267 -3.18 18.53 20.73
N PRO A 268 -3.69 19.72 20.36
CA PRO A 268 -5.12 20.04 20.45
C PRO A 268 -5.94 19.41 19.31
N THR A 269 -5.29 18.81 18.32
CA THR A 269 -5.95 18.42 17.06
C THR A 269 -6.62 17.05 17.10
N GLY A 270 -6.39 16.26 18.14
CA GLY A 270 -7.08 15.01 18.40
C GLY A 270 -7.03 14.03 17.23
N ASP A 271 -8.17 13.80 16.58
CA ASP A 271 -8.29 12.87 15.45
C ASP A 271 -7.55 13.34 14.20
N ILE A 272 -7.40 14.65 14.02
CA ILE A 272 -6.74 15.20 12.84
C ILE A 272 -5.23 14.97 12.92
N GLY A 273 -4.62 15.24 14.08
CA GLY A 273 -3.22 14.89 14.34
C GLY A 273 -2.98 13.38 14.20
N ARG A 274 -3.94 12.55 14.65
CA ARG A 274 -3.87 11.10 14.43
C ARG A 274 -3.86 10.74 12.94
N ILE A 275 -4.74 11.33 12.12
CA ILE A 275 -4.78 11.08 10.67
C ILE A 275 -3.43 11.42 10.03
N ASN A 276 -2.85 12.57 10.38
CA ASN A 276 -1.53 12.97 9.84
C ASN A 276 -0.41 12.02 10.25
N ARG A 277 -0.40 11.55 11.51
CA ARG A 277 0.54 10.51 11.96
C ARG A 277 0.32 9.18 11.24
N GLN A 278 -0.92 8.80 10.97
CA GLN A 278 -1.24 7.57 10.22
C GLN A 278 -0.77 7.65 8.77
N GLN A 279 -0.97 8.78 8.09
CA GLN A 279 -0.50 9.00 6.72
C GLN A 279 1.03 8.98 6.63
N ASP A 280 1.72 9.69 7.54
CA ASP A 280 3.20 9.66 7.59
C ASP A 280 3.71 8.25 7.92
N PHE A 281 3.08 7.56 8.87
CA PHE A 281 3.45 6.19 9.22
C PHE A 281 3.23 5.22 8.06
N LEU A 282 2.11 5.34 7.34
CA LEU A 282 1.81 4.53 6.15
C LEU A 282 2.90 4.71 5.08
N ARG A 283 3.24 5.97 4.77
CA ARG A 283 4.32 6.32 3.82
C ARG A 283 5.66 5.69 4.19
N ARG A 284 6.07 5.82 5.46
CA ARG A 284 7.31 5.24 5.98
C ARG A 284 7.28 3.71 6.01
N SER A 285 6.13 3.13 6.31
CA SER A 285 5.94 1.67 6.30
C SER A 285 6.07 1.13 4.87
N MET A 286 5.50 1.81 3.88
CA MET A 286 5.66 1.46 2.47
C MET A 286 7.14 1.52 2.06
N GLN A 287 7.86 2.60 2.40
CA GLN A 287 9.30 2.71 2.09
C GLN A 287 10.07 1.54 2.68
N ARG A 288 9.82 1.29 3.97
CA ARG A 288 10.52 0.25 4.72
C ARG A 288 10.21 -1.15 4.19
N ALA A 289 8.97 -1.40 3.79
CA ALA A 289 8.56 -2.66 3.17
C ALA A 289 9.19 -2.86 1.80
N LEU A 290 9.30 -1.80 0.97
CA LEU A 290 9.98 -1.83 -0.31
C LEU A 290 11.49 -2.09 -0.12
N ASP A 291 12.14 -1.33 0.75
CA ASP A 291 13.59 -1.45 1.01
C ASP A 291 13.95 -2.86 1.52
N ARG A 292 13.19 -3.38 2.50
CA ARG A 292 13.47 -4.69 3.10
C ARG A 292 12.93 -5.85 2.29
N GLY A 293 11.78 -5.70 1.65
CA GLY A 293 11.17 -6.73 0.81
C GLY A 293 11.99 -7.00 -0.45
N THR A 294 12.54 -5.96 -1.07
CA THR A 294 13.41 -6.13 -2.26
C THR A 294 14.79 -6.67 -1.92
N SER A 295 15.36 -6.29 -0.77
CA SER A 295 16.70 -6.71 -0.36
C SER A 295 16.77 -8.03 0.41
N ASN A 296 15.67 -8.51 1.00
CA ASN A 296 15.65 -9.69 1.84
C ASN A 296 14.48 -10.65 1.51
N PRO A 297 14.75 -11.81 0.88
CA PRO A 297 13.74 -12.81 0.56
C PRO A 297 12.96 -13.35 1.77
N ALA A 298 13.58 -13.41 2.95
CA ALA A 298 12.90 -13.84 4.16
C ALA A 298 11.88 -12.79 4.63
N THR A 299 12.21 -11.50 4.53
CA THR A 299 11.26 -10.40 4.80
C THR A 299 10.13 -10.38 3.79
N ALA A 300 10.42 -10.55 2.49
CA ALA A 300 9.39 -10.65 1.45
C ALA A 300 8.40 -11.79 1.73
N ASN A 301 8.92 -12.97 2.09
CA ASN A 301 8.09 -14.12 2.45
C ASN A 301 7.28 -13.86 3.74
N ALA A 302 7.88 -13.22 4.75
CA ALA A 302 7.16 -12.85 5.97
C ALA A 302 6.00 -11.89 5.69
N LEU A 303 6.23 -10.84 4.91
CA LEU A 303 5.20 -9.89 4.47
C LEU A 303 4.07 -10.58 3.71
N LEU A 304 4.40 -11.41 2.73
CA LEU A 304 3.41 -12.19 1.98
C LEU A 304 2.58 -13.09 2.91
N ASN A 305 3.23 -13.75 3.87
CA ASN A 305 2.54 -14.62 4.82
C ASN A 305 1.58 -13.87 5.73
N VAL A 306 1.93 -12.67 6.18
CA VAL A 306 1.04 -11.83 6.99
C VAL A 306 -0.11 -11.31 6.12
N ALA A 307 0.18 -10.84 4.91
CA ALA A 307 -0.85 -10.40 3.96
C ALA A 307 -1.87 -11.50 3.70
N LEU A 308 -1.43 -12.73 3.38
CA LEU A 308 -2.32 -13.84 3.11
C LEU A 308 -3.13 -14.30 4.33
N LYS A 309 -2.55 -14.27 5.55
CA LYS A 309 -3.20 -14.86 6.74
C LYS A 309 -4.02 -13.89 7.60
N ARG A 310 -3.71 -12.59 7.53
CA ARG A 310 -4.19 -11.60 8.52
C ARG A 310 -4.86 -10.39 7.91
N VAL A 311 -4.59 -10.08 6.64
CA VAL A 311 -5.19 -8.96 5.92
C VAL A 311 -6.41 -9.50 5.17
N ILE A 312 -7.53 -8.79 5.26
CA ILE A 312 -8.71 -9.10 4.46
C ILE A 312 -8.60 -8.34 3.15
N THR A 313 -8.76 -9.01 2.03
CA THR A 313 -8.83 -8.39 0.69
C THR A 313 -10.18 -8.68 0.05
N ASP A 314 -10.55 -7.93 -1.00
CA ASP A 314 -11.66 -8.34 -1.85
C ASP A 314 -11.31 -9.58 -2.71
N ASP A 315 -12.33 -10.14 -3.34
CA ASP A 315 -12.27 -11.33 -4.20
C ASP A 315 -11.68 -11.04 -5.58
N ARG A 316 -11.59 -9.77 -6.00
CA ARG A 316 -11.00 -9.34 -7.27
C ARG A 316 -9.48 -9.18 -7.19
N ILE A 317 -8.91 -9.01 -5.99
CA ILE A 317 -7.45 -9.07 -5.81
C ILE A 317 -6.99 -10.53 -5.87
N THR A 318 -6.20 -10.87 -6.89
CA THR A 318 -5.50 -12.15 -6.95
C THR A 318 -4.08 -12.02 -6.37
N PRO A 319 -3.46 -13.13 -5.90
CA PRO A 319 -2.05 -13.10 -5.51
C PRO A 319 -1.11 -12.68 -6.64
N ARG A 320 -1.49 -12.96 -7.91
CA ARG A 320 -0.71 -12.53 -9.08
C ARG A 320 -0.77 -11.01 -9.25
N ASP A 321 -1.92 -10.39 -9.02
CA ASP A 321 -2.05 -8.93 -9.08
C ASP A 321 -1.17 -8.26 -8.01
N LEU A 322 -1.17 -8.80 -6.79
CA LEU A 322 -0.31 -8.31 -5.71
C LEU A 322 1.18 -8.43 -6.05
N LEU A 323 1.60 -9.53 -6.68
CA LEU A 323 2.99 -9.72 -7.11
C LEU A 323 3.35 -8.77 -8.26
N SER A 324 2.47 -8.61 -9.24
CA SER A 324 2.66 -7.71 -10.39
C SER A 324 2.74 -6.25 -9.93
N LEU A 325 1.85 -5.87 -9.00
CA LEU A 325 1.87 -4.55 -8.37
C LEU A 325 3.15 -4.33 -7.56
N ALA A 326 3.56 -5.32 -6.75
CA ALA A 326 4.82 -5.22 -5.99
C ALA A 326 6.05 -5.08 -6.90
N GLN A 327 6.05 -5.76 -8.06
CA GLN A 327 7.12 -5.65 -9.05
C GLN A 327 7.12 -4.27 -9.72
N ALA A 328 5.96 -3.76 -10.15
CA ALA A 328 5.84 -2.45 -10.78
C ALA A 328 6.19 -1.30 -9.82
N MET A 329 5.80 -1.44 -8.55
CA MET A 329 6.00 -0.41 -7.53
C MET A 329 7.33 -0.52 -6.78
N ARG A 330 8.23 -1.44 -7.18
CA ARG A 330 9.50 -1.69 -6.47
C ARG A 330 10.41 -0.45 -6.37
N SER A 331 10.27 0.49 -7.29
CA SER A 331 11.05 1.73 -7.38
C SER A 331 10.31 2.96 -6.86
N LEU A 332 9.11 2.81 -6.28
CA LEU A 332 8.29 3.91 -5.81
C LEU A 332 9.07 4.82 -4.86
N ASP A 333 9.16 6.11 -5.19
CA ASP A 333 9.63 7.11 -4.23
C ASP A 333 8.48 7.47 -3.28
N THR A 334 8.49 6.87 -2.10
CA THR A 334 7.44 7.14 -1.13
C THR A 334 7.50 8.57 -0.56
N GLN A 335 8.56 9.35 -0.82
CA GLN A 335 8.60 10.76 -0.39
C GLN A 335 7.63 11.64 -1.16
N GLY A 336 7.39 11.33 -2.43
CA GLY A 336 6.44 12.04 -3.27
C GLY A 336 4.98 11.62 -3.06
N VAL A 337 4.69 10.77 -2.07
CA VAL A 337 3.32 10.32 -1.79
C VAL A 337 2.55 11.46 -1.13
N ASP A 338 1.70 12.09 -1.94
CA ASP A 338 0.79 13.11 -1.44
C ASP A 338 -0.35 12.49 -0.64
N SER A 339 -0.73 13.21 0.39
CA SER A 339 -1.70 12.77 1.38
C SER A 339 -2.68 13.89 1.67
N TYR A 340 -3.94 13.60 1.44
CA TYR A 340 -5.09 14.48 1.55
C TYR A 340 -6.04 13.97 2.61
N THR A 341 -6.87 14.86 3.14
CA THR A 341 -7.98 14.56 4.05
C THR A 341 -9.21 15.31 3.54
N ILE A 342 -10.38 14.66 3.57
CA ILE A 342 -11.64 15.35 3.27
C ILE A 342 -11.75 16.61 4.14
N GLU A 343 -11.91 17.78 3.52
CA GLU A 343 -12.14 19.04 4.24
C GLU A 343 -13.45 18.96 5.04
N TRP A 344 -13.50 19.64 6.18
CA TRP A 344 -14.65 19.54 7.07
C TRP A 344 -14.88 20.80 7.90
N SER A 345 -16.10 20.93 8.42
CA SER A 345 -16.45 21.89 9.46
C SER A 345 -17.06 21.18 10.68
N MET A 346 -16.71 21.62 11.88
CA MET A 346 -17.24 21.01 13.10
C MET A 346 -18.69 21.45 13.33
N ARG A 347 -19.56 20.48 13.65
CA ARG A 347 -20.95 20.76 14.06
C ARG A 347 -21.36 19.85 15.21
N ARG A 348 -22.34 20.29 16.01
CA ARG A 348 -23.04 19.42 16.95
C ARG A 348 -24.41 19.05 16.41
N ILE A 349 -24.71 17.76 16.32
CA ILE A 349 -26.00 17.22 15.86
C ILE A 349 -26.45 16.20 16.90
N GLY A 350 -27.64 16.42 17.50
CA GLY A 350 -28.16 15.51 18.54
C GLY A 350 -27.25 15.39 19.78
N GLY A 351 -26.52 16.44 20.14
CA GLY A 351 -25.57 16.46 21.28
C GLY A 351 -24.17 15.93 20.95
N GLU A 352 -24.03 15.18 19.87
CA GLU A 352 -22.78 14.60 19.37
C GLU A 352 -22.00 15.60 18.52
N SER A 353 -20.68 15.65 18.71
CA SER A 353 -19.78 16.39 17.81
C SER A 353 -19.53 15.56 16.54
N VAL A 354 -19.70 16.17 15.38
CA VAL A 354 -19.55 15.53 14.05
C VAL A 354 -18.81 16.46 13.10
N LEU A 355 -18.32 15.91 12.00
CA LEU A 355 -17.60 16.66 10.96
C LEU A 355 -18.48 16.72 9.70
N LEU A 356 -18.94 17.90 9.32
CA LEU A 356 -19.64 18.06 8.03
C LEU A 356 -18.60 18.14 6.92
N PRO A 357 -18.64 17.26 5.89
CA PRO A 357 -17.71 17.34 4.78
C PRO A 357 -17.90 18.65 4.00
N ILE A 358 -16.80 19.21 3.53
CA ILE A 358 -16.76 20.31 2.57
C ILE A 358 -16.18 19.72 1.29
N THR A 359 -16.97 19.72 0.21
CA THR A 359 -16.63 19.05 -1.06
C THR A 359 -16.48 20.01 -2.23
N ASP A 360 -17.00 21.24 -2.09
CA ASP A 360 -17.22 22.14 -3.23
C ASP A 360 -16.11 23.17 -3.42
N THR A 361 -15.07 23.13 -2.58
CA THR A 361 -13.87 23.98 -2.72
C THR A 361 -13.07 23.55 -3.94
N ASP A 362 -12.34 24.50 -4.54
CA ASP A 362 -11.49 24.22 -5.71
C ASP A 362 -10.41 23.18 -5.37
N SER A 363 -9.87 23.25 -4.15
CA SER A 363 -8.97 22.25 -3.55
C SER A 363 -9.58 20.85 -3.58
N MET A 364 -10.78 20.66 -3.01
CA MET A 364 -11.42 19.35 -2.94
C MET A 364 -11.83 18.82 -4.30
N LYS A 365 -12.30 19.68 -5.22
CA LYS A 365 -12.58 19.28 -6.60
C LYS A 365 -11.33 18.79 -7.32
N ALA A 366 -10.20 19.47 -7.17
CA ALA A 366 -8.92 19.05 -7.74
C ALA A 366 -8.46 17.72 -7.14
N ILE A 367 -8.61 17.53 -5.81
CA ILE A 367 -8.30 16.26 -5.15
C ILE A 367 -9.20 15.15 -5.70
N PHE A 368 -10.52 15.34 -5.78
CA PHE A 368 -11.43 14.32 -6.32
C PHE A 368 -11.15 13.99 -7.80
N ALA A 369 -10.71 14.96 -8.60
CA ALA A 369 -10.30 14.72 -9.99
C ALA A 369 -9.15 13.71 -10.08
N LEU A 370 -8.19 13.77 -9.13
CA LEU A 370 -7.11 12.77 -9.05
C LEU A 370 -7.68 11.38 -8.75
N PHE A 371 -8.58 11.25 -7.77
CA PHE A 371 -9.14 9.95 -7.37
C PHE A 371 -10.15 9.38 -8.37
N THR A 372 -10.82 10.21 -9.17
CA THR A 372 -11.73 9.78 -10.24
C THR A 372 -11.04 9.52 -11.58
N GLY A 373 -9.77 9.92 -11.71
CA GLY A 373 -8.99 9.74 -12.93
C GLY A 373 -9.24 10.78 -14.00
N ASN A 374 -9.88 11.89 -13.60
CA ASN A 374 -10.08 13.06 -14.43
C ASN A 374 -8.87 14.02 -14.39
N ALA A 375 -7.86 13.72 -13.59
CA ALA A 375 -6.58 14.42 -13.54
C ALA A 375 -5.41 13.41 -13.45
N GLN A 376 -4.25 13.78 -14.01
CA GLN A 376 -3.04 12.98 -13.93
C GLN A 376 -2.40 13.09 -12.55
N MET A 377 -1.83 12.00 -12.05
CA MET A 377 -1.13 12.00 -10.78
C MET A 377 0.33 12.45 -10.91
N SER A 378 0.97 12.31 -12.07
CA SER A 378 2.34 12.82 -12.26
C SER A 378 2.34 14.34 -12.36
N GLY A 379 2.75 15.02 -11.29
CA GLY A 379 3.12 16.43 -11.34
C GLY A 379 4.53 16.53 -11.89
N GLU A 380 4.69 16.61 -13.21
CA GLU A 380 5.94 17.13 -13.73
C GLU A 380 5.98 18.61 -13.36
N GLN A 381 6.75 18.92 -12.30
CA GLN A 381 7.15 20.28 -11.99
C GLN A 381 7.98 20.75 -13.18
N THR A 382 7.34 21.34 -14.18
CA THR A 382 8.06 22.29 -15.03
C THR A 382 8.54 23.36 -14.08
N SER A 383 9.83 23.29 -13.74
CA SER A 383 10.58 24.42 -13.22
C SER A 383 10.35 25.56 -14.21
N GLY A 384 9.35 26.38 -13.94
CA GLY A 384 9.22 27.67 -14.56
C GLY A 384 10.50 28.40 -14.23
N GLU A 385 11.34 28.55 -15.26
CA GLU A 385 12.35 29.58 -15.34
C GLU A 385 11.75 30.83 -14.68
N GLN A 386 12.23 31.15 -13.49
CA GLN A 386 11.86 32.37 -12.81
C GLN A 386 12.58 33.48 -13.56
N ASP A 387 12.04 33.85 -14.71
CA ASP A 387 12.44 35.03 -15.46
C ASP A 387 12.08 36.24 -14.61
N THR A 388 13.02 36.63 -13.75
CA THR A 388 12.99 37.88 -13.01
C THR A 388 13.20 39.03 -13.99
N SER A 389 12.19 39.34 -14.78
CA SER A 389 12.06 40.61 -15.48
C SER A 389 10.75 41.28 -15.07
N ALA A 390 10.73 41.76 -13.82
CA ALA A 390 9.81 42.83 -13.44
C ALA A 390 10.06 44.05 -14.35
N PRO A 391 9.00 44.76 -14.82
CA PRO A 391 9.17 45.86 -15.74
C PRO A 391 9.89 47.01 -15.02
N ALA A 392 11.02 47.42 -15.57
CA ALA A 392 11.71 48.61 -15.14
C ALA A 392 10.77 49.82 -15.28
N ARG A 393 10.38 50.41 -14.15
CA ARG A 393 9.84 51.78 -14.10
C ARG A 393 10.93 52.71 -14.61
N GLN A 394 10.86 53.08 -15.89
CA GLN A 394 11.65 54.19 -16.41
C GLN A 394 11.13 55.48 -15.80
N ALA A 395 11.96 56.08 -14.95
CA ALA A 395 11.82 57.45 -14.52
C ALA A 395 12.06 58.36 -15.74
N THR A 396 11.01 59.06 -16.16
CA THR A 396 11.10 60.15 -17.14
C THR A 396 11.74 61.37 -16.47
N ALA A 397 13.00 61.65 -16.80
CA ALA A 397 13.59 62.97 -16.67
C ALA A 397 13.42 63.70 -18.02
N GLY A 398 12.81 64.88 -17.97
CA GLY A 398 12.39 65.61 -19.16
C GLY A 398 13.51 66.34 -19.90
N ILE A 399 13.26 66.60 -21.19
CA ILE A 399 13.81 67.74 -21.92
C ILE A 399 12.72 68.31 -22.85
N ALA A 400 12.33 69.54 -22.54
CA ALA A 400 11.87 70.65 -23.38
C ALA A 400 11.30 70.42 -24.81
N ALA A 401 10.04 70.83 -24.97
CA ALA A 401 9.59 71.97 -25.79
C ALA A 401 8.96 71.79 -27.20
N TYR A 402 7.90 72.60 -27.38
CA TYR A 402 7.28 73.21 -28.56
C TYR A 402 6.27 72.43 -29.46
N ALA A 403 5.02 72.91 -29.34
CA ALA A 403 4.10 73.36 -30.40
C ALA A 403 3.36 72.35 -31.32
N GLY A 404 2.02 72.53 -31.40
CA GLY A 404 1.26 72.36 -32.64
C GLY A 404 0.12 71.33 -32.66
N GLU A 405 -1.09 71.75 -32.27
CA GLU A 405 -2.37 71.57 -32.99
C GLU A 405 -2.73 70.27 -33.76
N LEU A 406 -3.78 69.57 -33.28
CA LEU A 406 -5.07 69.18 -33.95
C LEU A 406 -5.58 67.75 -33.66
N PRO A 407 -6.91 67.54 -33.45
CA PRO A 407 -7.54 66.26 -33.13
C PRO A 407 -8.16 65.59 -34.37
N LEU A 408 -8.33 64.26 -34.35
CA LEU A 408 -9.25 63.40 -35.16
C LEU A 408 -8.55 62.14 -35.71
N MET A 409 -8.20 61.17 -34.85
CA MET A 409 -8.05 59.75 -35.25
C MET A 409 -7.78 58.88 -34.00
N SER A 410 -8.80 58.61 -33.20
CA SER A 410 -8.71 57.53 -32.19
C SER A 410 -10.06 56.87 -31.87
N VAL A 411 -11.18 57.41 -32.36
CA VAL A 411 -12.54 56.88 -32.12
C VAL A 411 -12.83 55.59 -32.92
N LEU A 412 -11.90 55.09 -33.74
CA LEU A 412 -12.10 53.85 -34.50
C LEU A 412 -11.52 52.59 -33.83
N LEU A 413 -10.68 52.72 -32.79
CA LEU A 413 -10.07 51.55 -32.14
C LEU A 413 -10.93 50.95 -31.01
N ASP A 414 -11.78 51.75 -30.35
CA ASP A 414 -12.66 51.24 -29.28
C ASP A 414 -13.85 50.41 -29.82
N ALA A 415 -14.20 50.56 -31.09
CA ALA A 415 -15.28 49.78 -31.72
C ALA A 415 -14.84 48.36 -32.16
N LEU A 416 -13.53 48.10 -32.25
CA LEU A 416 -12.98 46.78 -32.56
C LEU A 416 -12.61 45.96 -31.31
N ALA A 417 -12.51 46.61 -30.14
CA ALA A 417 -12.16 45.96 -28.88
C ALA A 417 -13.33 45.22 -28.19
N LEU A 418 -14.57 45.34 -28.71
CA LEU A 418 -15.77 44.77 -28.09
C LEU A 418 -16.33 43.51 -28.78
N ARG A 419 -15.60 42.88 -29.70
CA ARG A 419 -16.08 41.73 -30.51
C ARG A 419 -15.24 40.46 -30.46
N THR A 420 -14.48 40.25 -29.40
CA THR A 420 -13.88 38.94 -29.07
C THR A 420 -14.17 38.58 -27.62
N ALA A 421 -15.45 38.62 -27.24
CA ALA A 421 -15.97 37.86 -26.11
C ALA A 421 -16.67 36.63 -26.68
N ALA A 422 -15.88 35.63 -27.06
CA ALA A 422 -16.34 34.30 -27.41
C ALA A 422 -15.58 33.33 -26.50
N ASP A 423 -16.30 32.91 -25.46
CA ASP A 423 -16.26 31.61 -24.80
C ASP A 423 -15.11 30.69 -25.24
N ASP A 424 -14.01 30.74 -24.49
CA ASP A 424 -12.99 29.70 -24.51
C ASP A 424 -12.83 29.22 -23.06
N THR A 425 -13.81 28.44 -22.61
CA THR A 425 -13.68 27.62 -21.41
C THR A 425 -12.75 26.44 -21.74
N SER A 426 -11.48 26.76 -21.95
CA SER A 426 -10.41 25.79 -21.80
C SER A 426 -10.40 25.39 -20.33
N THR A 427 -10.92 24.21 -20.03
CA THR A 427 -10.72 23.52 -18.75
C THR A 427 -9.24 23.18 -18.65
N THR A 428 -8.43 24.17 -18.30
CA THR A 428 -7.00 24.01 -18.09
C THR A 428 -6.84 23.15 -16.85
N ILE A 429 -6.54 21.87 -17.05
CA ILE A 429 -6.16 20.93 -15.99
C ILE A 429 -5.00 21.58 -15.23
N PRO A 430 -5.12 21.84 -13.90
CA PRO A 430 -4.02 22.43 -13.15
C PRO A 430 -2.80 21.49 -13.22
N GLY A 431 -1.69 22.00 -13.75
CA GLY A 431 -0.44 21.23 -13.91
C GLY A 431 0.30 20.92 -12.58
N ALA A 432 -0.21 21.41 -11.45
CA ALA A 432 0.37 21.18 -10.13
C ALA A 432 -0.64 20.44 -9.23
N ARG A 433 -0.15 19.42 -8.51
CA ARG A 433 -0.96 18.72 -7.51
C ARG A 433 -1.47 19.72 -6.46
N PRO A 434 -2.74 19.60 -6.02
CA PRO A 434 -3.26 20.45 -4.96
C PRO A 434 -2.44 20.22 -3.68
N THR A 435 -2.22 21.28 -2.91
CA THR A 435 -1.61 21.21 -1.58
C THR A 435 -2.68 21.35 -0.52
N GLN A 436 -2.50 20.67 0.61
CA GLN A 436 -3.40 20.76 1.75
C GLN A 436 -2.61 20.92 3.05
N ASP A 437 -3.06 21.85 3.89
CA ASP A 437 -2.45 22.09 5.19
C ASP A 437 -2.63 20.89 6.13
N ARG A 438 -1.54 20.49 6.76
CA ARG A 438 -1.55 19.46 7.80
C ARG A 438 -1.64 20.10 9.18
N LEU A 439 -2.53 19.58 10.02
CA LEU A 439 -2.75 20.07 11.39
C LEU A 439 -2.20 19.09 12.43
N GLY A 440 -1.71 19.63 13.55
CA GLY A 440 -1.31 18.84 14.71
C GLY A 440 0.18 18.52 14.73
N VAL A 441 0.57 17.65 15.66
CA VAL A 441 1.99 17.28 15.83
C VAL A 441 2.26 15.98 15.10
N PHE A 442 3.07 16.06 14.06
CA PHE A 442 3.51 14.93 13.25
C PHE A 442 5.02 15.01 13.01
N PRO A 443 5.66 13.89 12.63
CA PRO A 443 7.11 13.83 12.46
C PRO A 443 7.59 14.79 11.36
N PRO A 444 8.74 15.45 11.54
CA PRO A 444 9.36 16.20 10.45
C PRO A 444 9.72 15.26 9.30
N ASN A 445 9.75 15.78 8.09
CA ASN A 445 10.30 15.06 6.95
C ASN A 445 11.82 15.08 7.03
N ASP A 446 12.40 14.11 7.74
CA ASP A 446 13.85 13.95 7.94
C ASP A 446 14.39 12.82 7.05
N PRO A 447 15.16 13.15 5.99
CA PRO A 447 15.79 12.18 5.12
C PRO A 447 16.75 11.21 5.81
N SER A 448 17.37 11.63 6.93
CA SER A 448 18.32 10.80 7.67
C SER A 448 17.63 9.74 8.55
N CYS A 449 16.33 9.92 8.81
CA CYS A 449 15.52 8.99 9.58
C CYS A 449 14.62 8.13 8.66
N ARG A 450 15.28 7.19 7.95
CA ARG A 450 14.67 6.22 7.04
C ARG A 450 14.95 4.78 7.46
#